data_AF-A0A1X2HH04-F1
#
_entry.id   AF-A0A1X2HH04-F1
#
_cell.length_a   1.000
_cell.length_b   1.000
_cell.length_c   1.000
_cell.angle_alpha   90.00
_cell.angle_beta   90.00
_cell.angle_gamma   90.00
#
_symmetry.space_group_name_H-M   'P 1'
#
loop_
_entity.id
_entity.type
_entity.pdbx_description
1 polymer ?
#
loop_
_entity_poly.entity_id
_entity_poly.type
_entity_poly.pdbx_seq_one_letter_code
_entity_poly.pdbx_strand_id
1 'polypeptide(L)'
;RYFILFLFATVQLVLANSHCGKNAWVAFTINSDDGKQTCGDMIITSGKDANSFPTTTALRALSDCAFHNYGCTGSWQGDRWNFCCNKADDRTKGMHGSGNVEFSCSDGPYTCYDFRW
;
A
#
# COMPACT_ATOMS: atom_id res chain seq x y z
N ARG A 1 -29.15 41.74 8.48
CA ARG A 1 -27.82 41.57 7.83
C ARG A 1 -27.40 40.13 8.10
N TYR A 2 -27.61 39.21 7.16
CA TYR A 2 -27.29 37.79 7.35
C TYR A 2 -25.85 37.54 6.87
N PHE A 3 -24.98 37.12 7.78
CA PHE A 3 -23.63 36.63 7.47
C PHE A 3 -23.76 35.14 7.13
N ILE A 4 -23.59 34.78 5.87
CA ILE A 4 -23.46 33.38 5.45
C ILE A 4 -21.99 33.00 5.64
N LEU A 5 -21.71 32.19 6.65
CA LEU A 5 -20.43 31.51 6.83
C LEU A 5 -20.37 30.34 5.84
N PHE A 6 -19.58 30.49 4.77
CA PHE A 6 -19.19 29.36 3.92
C PHE A 6 -18.13 28.54 4.68
N LEU A 7 -18.55 27.41 5.23
CA LEU A 7 -17.64 26.35 5.67
C LEU A 7 -17.07 25.65 4.44
N PHE A 8 -15.84 25.98 4.06
CA PHE A 8 -15.07 25.18 3.12
C PHE A 8 -14.61 23.91 3.82
N ALA A 9 -15.35 22.80 3.62
CA ALA A 9 -14.82 21.47 3.92
C ALA A 9 -13.68 21.19 2.93
N THR A 10 -12.44 21.18 3.41
CA THR A 10 -11.29 20.74 2.61
C THR A 10 -11.42 19.25 2.36
N VAL A 11 -12.07 18.86 1.27
CA VAL A 11 -11.94 17.50 0.75
C VAL A 11 -10.48 17.37 0.36
N GLN A 12 -9.69 16.64 1.16
CA GLN A 12 -8.36 16.21 0.74
C GLN A 12 -8.57 15.40 -0.53
N LEU A 13 -8.38 16.03 -1.68
CA LEU A 13 -8.40 15.36 -2.98
C LEU A 13 -7.23 14.39 -2.94
N VAL A 14 -7.52 13.14 -2.63
CA VAL A 14 -6.56 12.05 -2.72
C VAL A 14 -6.34 11.86 -4.22
N LEU A 15 -5.30 12.49 -4.75
CA LEU A 15 -4.97 12.49 -6.16
C LEU A 15 -4.16 11.24 -6.45
N ALA A 16 -4.72 10.36 -7.28
CA ALA A 16 -3.94 9.45 -8.09
C ALA A 16 -3.48 10.20 -9.34
N ASN A 17 -2.29 9.89 -9.86
CA ASN A 17 -1.82 10.35 -11.16
C ASN A 17 -2.92 10.13 -12.21
N SER A 18 -3.04 11.09 -13.14
CA SER A 18 -3.98 11.04 -14.25
C SER A 18 -3.89 9.75 -15.07
N HIS A 19 -2.73 9.08 -15.06
CA HIS A 19 -2.52 7.80 -15.75
C HIS A 19 -3.11 6.60 -15.02
N CYS A 20 -3.19 6.61 -13.69
CA CYS A 20 -3.65 5.50 -12.85
C CYS A 20 -5.09 5.64 -12.38
N GLY A 21 -5.57 6.85 -12.14
CA GLY A 21 -6.97 7.10 -11.77
C GLY A 21 -7.37 6.64 -10.36
N LYS A 22 -6.64 5.71 -9.73
CA LYS A 22 -6.84 5.21 -8.35
C LYS A 22 -5.51 5.09 -7.58
N ASN A 23 -5.58 5.15 -6.26
CA ASN A 23 -4.42 4.91 -5.40
C ASN A 23 -4.80 4.36 -4.02
N ALA A 24 -3.84 3.73 -3.36
CA ALA A 24 -3.94 3.24 -2.01
C ALA A 24 -2.64 3.51 -1.25
N TRP A 25 -2.75 4.24 -0.15
CA TRP A 25 -1.72 4.29 0.87
C TRP A 25 -1.79 3.04 1.71
N VAL A 26 -0.67 2.34 1.82
CA VAL A 26 -0.52 1.15 2.62
C VAL A 26 0.43 1.39 3.78
N ALA A 27 0.15 0.73 4.89
CA ALA A 27 1.08 0.58 6.00
C ALA A 27 1.27 -0.92 6.25
N PHE A 28 2.48 -1.34 6.58
CA PHE A 28 2.78 -2.75 6.78
C PHE A 28 3.77 -2.96 7.92
N THR A 29 3.71 -4.14 8.53
CA THR A 29 4.54 -4.53 9.66
C THR A 29 5.03 -5.95 9.50
N ILE A 30 6.31 -6.21 9.78
CA ILE A 30 6.86 -7.56 9.79
C ILE A 30 6.58 -8.21 11.14
N ASN A 31 5.81 -9.29 11.12
CA ASN A 31 5.39 -10.04 12.30
C ASN A 31 6.29 -11.26 12.58
N SER A 32 6.90 -11.84 11.53
CA SER A 32 7.81 -12.97 11.65
C SER A 32 8.91 -12.95 10.59
N ASP A 33 10.07 -13.47 10.98
CA ASP A 33 11.22 -13.71 10.11
C ASP A 33 11.87 -15.01 10.58
N ASP A 34 11.86 -16.03 9.73
CA ASP A 34 12.32 -17.39 10.07
C ASP A 34 13.62 -17.78 9.33
N GLY A 35 14.26 -16.81 8.65
CA GLY A 35 15.45 -17.03 7.84
C GLY A 35 15.19 -17.59 6.45
N LYS A 36 13.94 -17.91 6.10
CA LYS A 36 13.52 -18.28 4.73
C LYS A 36 12.51 -17.30 4.16
N GLN A 37 11.62 -16.81 5.01
CA GLN A 37 10.56 -15.88 4.66
C GLN A 37 10.45 -14.78 5.70
N THR A 38 9.99 -13.63 5.21
CA THR A 38 9.63 -12.48 6.02
C THR A 38 8.14 -12.23 5.83
N CYS A 39 7.37 -12.41 6.90
CA CYS A 39 5.90 -12.34 6.85
C CYS A 39 5.36 -11.26 7.78
N GLY A 40 4.19 -10.74 7.43
CA GLY A 40 3.63 -9.58 8.08
C GLY A 40 2.20 -9.29 7.70
N ASP A 41 1.72 -8.16 8.20
CA ASP A 41 0.40 -7.62 7.87
C ASP A 41 0.55 -6.32 7.10
N MET A 42 -0.30 -6.11 6.11
CA MET A 42 -0.42 -4.85 5.35
C MET A 42 -1.87 -4.38 5.38
N ILE A 43 -2.08 -3.11 5.70
CA ILE A 43 -3.41 -2.47 5.73
C ILE A 43 -3.46 -1.30 4.76
N ILE A 44 -4.66 -0.97 4.29
CA ILE A 44 -4.92 0.28 3.58
C ILE A 44 -5.23 1.36 4.60
N THR A 45 -4.55 2.50 4.54
CA THR A 45 -4.76 3.62 5.46
C THR A 45 -5.56 4.76 4.85
N SER A 46 -5.45 4.95 3.53
CA SER A 46 -6.24 5.93 2.76
C SER A 46 -6.06 5.65 1.26
N GLY A 47 -6.79 6.37 0.41
CA GLY A 47 -6.65 6.21 -1.04
C GLY A 47 -7.92 6.53 -1.82
N LYS A 48 -7.77 6.96 -3.07
CA LYS A 48 -8.86 7.12 -4.01
C LYS A 48 -9.27 5.75 -4.56
N ASP A 49 -10.49 5.33 -4.21
CA ASP A 49 -11.04 4.01 -4.55
C ASP A 49 -10.16 2.84 -4.08
N ALA A 50 -9.48 3.04 -2.94
CA ALA A 50 -8.60 2.07 -2.29
C ALA A 50 -9.29 0.73 -2.01
N ASN A 51 -10.60 0.71 -1.75
CA ASN A 51 -11.35 -0.52 -1.51
C ASN A 51 -11.39 -1.46 -2.72
N SER A 52 -11.08 -0.96 -3.91
CA SER A 52 -10.95 -1.75 -5.13
C SER A 52 -9.52 -2.24 -5.39
N PHE A 53 -8.58 -2.02 -4.47
CA PHE A 53 -7.17 -2.35 -4.65
C PHE A 53 -6.97 -3.87 -4.74
N PRO A 54 -6.58 -4.42 -5.91
CA PRO A 54 -6.54 -5.87 -6.09
C PRO A 54 -5.40 -6.49 -5.29
N THR A 55 -5.67 -7.60 -4.59
CA THR A 55 -4.68 -8.35 -3.80
C THR A 55 -3.40 -8.67 -4.60
N THR A 56 -3.53 -9.10 -5.85
CA THR A 56 -2.39 -9.40 -6.72
C THR A 56 -1.52 -8.16 -6.99
N THR A 57 -2.14 -7.00 -7.15
CA THR A 57 -1.44 -5.72 -7.36
C THR A 57 -0.77 -5.27 -6.07
N ALA A 58 -1.47 -5.37 -4.93
CA ALA A 58 -0.95 -4.99 -3.62
C ALA A 58 0.29 -5.80 -3.23
N LEU A 59 0.26 -7.13 -3.39
CA LEU A 59 1.39 -8.00 -3.05
C LEU A 59 2.57 -7.82 -4.00
N ARG A 60 2.31 -7.59 -5.30
CA ARG A 60 3.38 -7.33 -6.27
C ARG A 60 4.05 -5.98 -6.02
N ALA A 61 3.27 -4.93 -5.74
CA ALA A 61 3.81 -3.64 -5.36
C ALA A 61 4.63 -3.71 -4.06
N LEU A 62 4.15 -4.45 -3.05
CA LEU A 62 4.91 -4.67 -1.82
C LEU A 62 6.25 -5.39 -2.09
N SER A 63 6.22 -6.45 -2.90
CA SER A 63 7.42 -7.16 -3.37
C SER A 63 8.42 -6.21 -4.01
N ASP A 64 7.97 -5.47 -5.01
CA ASP A 64 8.86 -4.72 -5.88
C ASP A 64 9.41 -3.47 -5.18
N CYS A 65 8.61 -2.84 -4.32
CA CYS A 65 8.87 -1.50 -3.81
C CYS A 65 9.31 -1.46 -2.35
N ALA A 66 8.93 -2.44 -1.51
CA ALA A 66 9.36 -2.53 -0.11
C ALA A 66 10.40 -3.64 0.11
N PHE A 67 10.32 -4.71 -0.66
CA PHE A 67 11.12 -5.94 -0.51
C PHE A 67 12.00 -6.21 -1.73
N HIS A 68 12.51 -5.20 -2.45
CA HIS A 68 13.54 -5.36 -3.49
C HIS A 68 13.28 -6.48 -4.53
N ASN A 69 12.01 -6.73 -4.89
CA ASN A 69 11.55 -7.81 -5.76
C ASN A 69 11.73 -9.25 -5.21
N TYR A 70 11.76 -9.43 -3.88
CA TYR A 70 11.86 -10.74 -3.25
C TYR A 70 10.57 -11.58 -3.35
N GLY A 71 9.53 -11.14 -4.08
CA GLY A 71 8.35 -11.93 -4.39
C GLY A 71 7.48 -12.19 -3.16
N CYS A 72 6.36 -11.47 -3.06
CA CYS A 72 5.42 -11.58 -1.96
C CYS A 72 4.16 -12.32 -2.39
N THR A 73 3.69 -13.19 -1.49
CA THR A 73 2.40 -13.88 -1.57
C THR A 73 1.57 -13.54 -0.34
N GLY A 74 0.27 -13.81 -0.39
CA GLY A 74 -0.61 -13.46 0.72
C GLY A 74 -2.08 -13.47 0.33
N SER A 75 -2.93 -13.16 1.30
CA SER A 75 -4.37 -13.05 1.10
C SER A 75 -4.96 -11.96 1.98
N TRP A 76 -6.07 -11.39 1.51
CA TRP A 76 -6.87 -10.47 2.31
C TRP A 76 -7.64 -11.27 3.37
N GLN A 77 -7.47 -10.90 4.64
CA GLN A 77 -8.12 -11.51 5.79
C GLN A 77 -8.68 -10.41 6.69
N GLY A 78 -10.01 -10.29 6.72
CA GLY A 78 -10.68 -9.24 7.48
C GLY A 78 -10.41 -7.85 6.89
N ASP A 79 -9.49 -7.11 7.51
CA ASP A 79 -9.15 -5.71 7.21
C ASP A 79 -7.70 -5.51 6.72
N ARG A 80 -6.97 -6.61 6.51
CA ARG A 80 -5.54 -6.60 6.18
C ARG A 80 -5.18 -7.68 5.17
N TRP A 81 -4.05 -7.51 4.50
CA TRP A 81 -3.35 -8.62 3.85
C TRP A 81 -2.35 -9.25 4.82
N ASN A 82 -2.45 -10.56 4.99
CA ASN A 82 -1.36 -11.35 5.58
C ASN A 82 -0.41 -11.71 4.43
N PHE A 83 0.80 -11.17 4.45
CA PHE A 83 1.79 -11.38 3.40
C PHE A 83 3.00 -12.19 3.89
N CYS A 84 3.65 -12.87 2.96
CA CYS A 84 4.95 -13.51 3.13
C CYS A 84 5.78 -13.27 1.86
N CYS A 85 6.97 -12.70 2.04
CA CYS A 85 7.96 -12.50 0.98
C CYS A 85 9.14 -13.44 1.20
N ASN A 86 9.90 -13.76 0.13
CA ASN A 86 11.18 -14.44 0.33
C ASN A 86 12.09 -13.57 1.22
N LYS A 87 13.03 -14.22 1.93
CA LYS A 87 13.92 -13.54 2.87
C LYS A 87 14.67 -12.40 2.18
N ALA A 88 14.44 -11.19 2.68
CA ALA A 88 15.28 -10.03 2.44
C ALA A 88 16.16 -9.82 3.68
N ASP A 89 17.48 -9.77 3.48
CA ASP A 89 18.44 -9.75 4.58
C ASP A 89 18.32 -8.49 5.46
N ASP A 90 17.85 -7.39 4.89
CA ASP A 90 17.64 -6.09 5.55
C ASP A 90 16.24 -5.92 6.13
N ARG A 91 15.44 -6.99 6.20
CA ARG A 91 14.06 -6.99 6.71
C ARG A 91 13.93 -7.94 7.89
N THR A 92 13.58 -7.40 9.05
CA THR A 92 13.49 -8.14 10.30
C THR A 92 12.17 -7.90 11.02
N LYS A 93 11.79 -8.83 11.90
CA LYS A 93 10.62 -8.72 12.76
C LYS A 93 10.58 -7.37 13.50
N GLY A 94 9.41 -6.74 13.51
CA GLY A 94 9.16 -5.46 14.19
C GLY A 94 9.45 -4.22 13.34
N MET A 95 9.97 -4.38 12.12
CA MET A 95 10.04 -3.25 11.19
C MET A 95 8.65 -2.89 10.68
N HIS A 96 8.42 -1.59 10.53
CA HIS A 96 7.19 -1.01 9.99
C HIS A 96 7.53 -0.27 8.71
N GLY A 97 6.60 -0.18 7.78
CA GLY A 97 6.78 0.61 6.59
C GLY A 97 5.48 1.13 6.06
N SER A 98 5.59 2.02 5.09
CA SER A 98 4.45 2.61 4.40
C SER A 98 4.81 2.96 2.97
N GLY A 99 3.81 3.06 2.11
CA GLY A 99 3.98 3.56 0.75
C GLY A 99 2.65 3.88 0.10
N ASN A 100 2.69 4.55 -1.04
CA ASN A 100 1.53 4.80 -1.89
C ASN A 100 1.66 3.94 -3.15
N VAL A 101 0.59 3.24 -3.49
CA VAL A 101 0.48 2.48 -4.73
C VAL A 101 -0.62 3.08 -5.57
N GLU A 102 -0.27 3.59 -6.74
CA GLU A 102 -1.23 3.97 -7.76
C GLU A 102 -1.52 2.77 -8.65
N PHE A 103 -2.78 2.51 -8.97
CA PHE A 103 -3.19 1.31 -9.70
C PHE A 103 -4.34 1.60 -10.66
N SER A 104 -4.69 0.64 -11.51
CA SER A 104 -5.60 0.83 -12.67
C SER A 104 -5.02 1.77 -13.73
N CYS A 105 -3.71 1.65 -13.99
CA CYS A 105 -3.00 2.51 -14.91
C CYS A 105 -3.13 2.10 -16.38
N SER A 106 -3.11 3.08 -17.27
CA SER A 106 -3.14 2.87 -18.72
C SER A 106 -1.85 2.31 -19.29
N ASP A 107 -0.75 2.44 -18.56
CA ASP A 107 0.64 2.16 -18.97
C ASP A 107 1.30 1.04 -18.14
N GLY A 108 0.58 0.47 -17.17
CA GLY A 108 1.13 -0.57 -16.31
C GLY A 108 0.14 -1.03 -15.23
N PRO A 109 0.49 -2.08 -14.48
CA PRO A 109 -0.39 -2.60 -13.43
C PRO A 109 -0.48 -1.64 -12.22
N TYR A 110 0.62 -0.96 -11.88
CA TYR A 110 0.72 0.02 -10.80
C TYR A 110 2.00 0.86 -10.91
N THR A 111 2.06 1.93 -10.11
CA THR A 111 3.28 2.71 -9.83
C THR A 111 3.43 2.88 -8.31
N CYS A 112 4.67 2.80 -7.82
CA CYS A 112 4.98 2.96 -6.40
C CYS A 112 5.55 4.35 -6.10
N TYR A 113 5.08 4.95 -5.01
CA TYR A 113 5.59 6.21 -4.48
C TYR A 113 5.78 6.15 -2.97
N ASP A 114 6.74 6.92 -2.47
CA ASP A 114 6.93 7.18 -1.03
C ASP A 114 7.10 5.94 -0.16
N PHE A 115 7.59 4.84 -0.74
CA PHE A 115 7.91 3.62 0.00
C PHE A 115 9.08 3.86 0.96
N ARG A 116 8.86 3.58 2.24
CA ARG A 116 9.84 3.74 3.31
C ARG A 116 9.63 2.71 4.42
N TRP A 117 10.73 2.45 5.13
CA TRP A 117 10.82 1.62 6.33
C TRP A 117 11.18 2.49 7.54
#